data_AF-A0A8J2KLG1-F1
#
_entry.id   AF-A0A8J2KLG1-F1
#
_cell.length_a   1.000
_cell.length_b   1.000
_cell.length_c   1.000
_cell.angle_alpha   90.00
_cell.angle_beta   90.00
_cell.angle_gamma   90.00
#
_symmetry.space_group_name_H-M   'P 1'
#
loop_
_entity.id
_entity.type
_entity.pdbx_description
1 polymer ?
#
loop_
_entity_poly.entity_id
_entity_poly.type
_entity_poly.pdbx_seq_one_letter_code
_entity_poly.pdbx_strand_id
1 'polypeptide(L)'
;PFAAAYSATKAYTDNLTQSLAAEYENHGVIFQSLLPGFVHTKMIWSEKPSIFAPTPETYVRSALKTIGIEERTSAHCTHRMTKHVVELFGFLFPNLTRTLYFTLFEEMREAVDFGTKPQTRNI
;
A
#
# COMPACT_ATOMS: atom_id res chain seq x y z
N PRO A 1 17.52 6.38 0.90
CA PRO A 1 16.21 6.97 1.27
C PRO A 1 15.40 7.38 0.01
N PHE A 2 14.91 6.39 -0.77
CA PHE A 2 14.26 6.64 -2.07
C PHE A 2 12.74 6.55 -2.01
N ALA A 3 12.19 5.73 -1.11
CA ALA A 3 10.75 5.69 -0.85
C ALA A 3 10.26 6.83 0.06
N ALA A 4 11.15 7.65 0.64
CA ALA A 4 10.76 8.69 1.60
C ALA A 4 9.81 9.74 0.97
N ALA A 5 10.12 10.23 -0.23
CA ALA A 5 9.24 11.17 -0.94
C ALA A 5 7.90 10.52 -1.32
N TYR A 6 7.93 9.27 -1.77
CA TYR A 6 6.71 8.49 -2.05
C TYR A 6 5.84 8.34 -0.79
N SER A 7 6.42 7.84 0.31
CA SER A 7 5.74 7.67 1.60
C SER A 7 5.21 8.99 2.15
N ALA A 8 6.00 10.06 2.11
CA ALA A 8 5.55 11.39 2.53
C ALA A 8 4.37 11.89 1.69
N THR A 9 4.44 11.70 0.38
CA THR A 9 3.35 12.07 -0.54
C THR A 9 2.08 11.30 -0.22
N LYS A 10 2.18 9.97 -0.02
CA LYS A 10 1.05 9.10 0.33
C LYS A 10 0.45 9.42 1.69
N ALA A 11 1.28 9.74 2.69
CA ALA A 11 0.80 10.20 4.00
C ALA A 11 0.10 11.56 3.91
N TYR A 12 0.65 12.49 3.12
CA TYR A 12 0.02 13.79 2.87
C TYR A 12 -1.34 13.61 2.18
N THR A 13 -1.42 12.76 1.15
CA THR A 13 -2.69 12.51 0.45
C THR A 13 -3.74 11.91 1.36
N ASP A 14 -3.37 10.96 2.22
CA ASP A 14 -4.30 10.40 3.22
C ASP A 14 -4.87 11.49 4.14
N ASN A 15 -3.99 12.31 4.74
CA ASN A 15 -4.42 13.37 5.65
C ASN A 15 -5.28 14.44 4.95
N LEU A 16 -4.93 14.80 3.71
CA LEU A 16 -5.71 15.74 2.91
C LEU A 16 -7.12 15.20 2.63
N THR A 17 -7.23 13.95 2.18
CA THR A 17 -8.53 13.29 1.93
C THR A 17 -9.40 13.28 3.17
N GLN A 18 -8.81 13.10 4.34
CA GLN A 18 -9.52 13.00 5.61
C GLN A 18 -10.00 14.36 6.12
N SER A 19 -9.19 15.41 5.88
CA SER A 19 -9.61 16.78 6.16
C SER A 19 -10.79 17.17 5.27
N LEU A 20 -10.73 16.83 3.97
CA LEU A 20 -11.83 17.06 3.03
C LEU A 20 -13.08 16.25 3.38
N ALA A 21 -12.93 15.00 3.83
CA ALA A 21 -14.05 14.18 4.28
C ALA A 21 -14.84 14.88 5.40
N ALA A 22 -14.15 15.41 6.40
CA ALA A 22 -14.76 16.12 7.52
C ALA A 22 -15.39 17.46 7.10
N GLU A 23 -14.76 18.21 6.19
CA GLU A 23 -15.30 19.50 5.71
C GLU A 23 -16.57 19.34 4.86
N TYR A 24 -16.64 18.28 4.06
CA TYR A 24 -17.71 18.06 3.09
C TYR A 24 -18.74 17.01 3.53
N GLU A 25 -18.69 16.53 4.77
CA GLU A 25 -19.64 15.57 5.34
C GLU A 25 -21.10 16.04 5.15
N ASN A 26 -21.36 17.31 5.47
CA ASN A 26 -22.70 17.92 5.34
C ASN A 26 -23.12 18.25 3.89
N HIS A 27 -22.21 18.11 2.94
CA HIS A 27 -22.46 18.40 1.52
C HIS A 27 -22.80 17.13 0.72
N GLY A 28 -22.84 15.96 1.37
CA GLY A 28 -23.17 14.68 0.73
C GLY A 28 -22.06 14.16 -0.19
N VAL A 29 -20.84 14.67 -0.08
CA VAL A 29 -19.68 14.22 -0.87
C VAL A 29 -18.85 13.25 -0.03
N ILE A 30 -18.57 12.06 -0.59
CA ILE A 30 -17.80 11.02 0.09
C ILE A 30 -16.34 11.10 -0.35
N PHE A 31 -15.45 11.30 0.62
CA PHE A 31 -14.01 11.21 0.44
C PHE A 31 -13.49 9.93 1.11
N GLN A 32 -12.88 9.04 0.34
CA GLN A 32 -12.33 7.78 0.84
C GLN A 32 -10.84 7.67 0.47
N SER A 33 -10.01 7.40 1.47
CA SER A 33 -8.59 7.11 1.30
C SER A 33 -8.35 5.61 1.23
N LEU A 34 -7.77 5.16 0.12
CA LEU A 34 -7.39 3.77 -0.08
C LEU A 34 -5.91 3.59 0.28
N LEU A 35 -5.64 2.72 1.25
CA LEU A 35 -4.31 2.37 1.73
C LEU A 35 -4.02 0.89 1.40
N PRO A 36 -3.82 0.57 0.10
CA PRO A 36 -3.43 -0.77 -0.32
C PRO A 36 -2.02 -1.10 0.17
N GLY A 37 -1.84 -2.38 0.47
CA GLY A 37 -0.52 -3.02 0.44
C GLY A 37 -0.12 -3.41 -0.99
N PHE A 38 0.68 -4.46 -1.15
CA PHE A 38 1.12 -4.89 -2.49
C PHE A 38 -0.03 -5.42 -3.34
N VAL A 39 -0.23 -4.85 -4.54
CA VAL A 39 -1.23 -5.32 -5.52
C VAL A 39 -0.49 -5.70 -6.80
N HIS A 40 -0.87 -6.82 -7.41
CA HIS A 40 -0.23 -7.38 -8.60
C HIS A 40 -0.47 -6.51 -9.84
N THR A 41 0.31 -5.43 -9.92
CA THR A 41 0.30 -4.45 -11.01
C THR A 41 1.71 -4.32 -11.58
N LYS A 42 1.83 -3.70 -12.75
CA LYS A 42 3.13 -3.40 -13.38
C LYS A 42 4.06 -2.52 -12.49
N MET A 43 3.53 -1.93 -11.42
CA MET A 43 4.29 -1.16 -10.44
C MET A 43 5.09 -2.05 -9.47
N ILE A 44 4.66 -3.29 -9.24
CA ILE A 44 5.38 -4.23 -8.38
C ILE A 44 6.21 -5.19 -9.22
N TRP A 45 7.36 -5.59 -8.69
CA TRP A 45 8.29 -6.50 -9.37
C TRP A 45 7.79 -7.96 -9.46
N SER A 46 6.74 -8.32 -8.71
CA SER A 46 6.31 -9.72 -8.60
C SER A 46 5.70 -10.24 -9.91
N GLU A 47 6.24 -11.34 -10.42
CA GLU A 47 5.72 -12.02 -11.62
C GLU A 47 4.42 -12.79 -11.36
N LYS A 48 4.16 -13.20 -10.11
CA LYS A 48 2.99 -14.03 -9.77
C LYS A 48 2.04 -13.34 -8.79
N PRO A 49 0.72 -13.42 -9.01
CA PRO A 49 -0.26 -13.02 -8.01
C PRO A 49 -0.16 -13.97 -6.81
N SER A 50 -0.20 -13.41 -5.60
CA SER A 50 -0.17 -14.19 -4.36
C SER A 50 -1.38 -13.83 -3.51
N ILE A 51 -1.69 -14.63 -2.49
CA ILE A 51 -2.78 -14.31 -1.55
C ILE A 51 -2.58 -12.94 -0.89
N PHE A 52 -1.32 -12.52 -0.69
CA PHE A 52 -0.95 -11.23 -0.11
C PHE A 52 -0.84 -10.11 -1.15
N ALA A 53 -0.81 -10.46 -2.44
CA ALA A 53 -0.77 -9.54 -3.57
C ALA A 53 -1.86 -9.90 -4.59
N PRO A 54 -3.12 -9.53 -4.33
CA PRO A 54 -4.25 -9.83 -5.20
C PRO A 54 -4.11 -9.09 -6.54
N THR A 55 -4.86 -9.56 -7.55
CA THR A 55 -4.97 -8.86 -8.83
C THR A 55 -5.73 -7.54 -8.68
N PRO A 56 -5.44 -6.53 -9.54
CA PRO A 56 -6.10 -5.23 -9.47
C PRO A 56 -7.62 -5.32 -9.63
N GLU A 57 -8.13 -6.23 -10.46
CA GLU A 57 -9.57 -6.41 -10.66
C GLU A 57 -10.24 -6.87 -9.35
N THR A 58 -9.60 -7.81 -8.65
CA THR A 58 -10.10 -8.31 -7.35
C THR A 58 -10.02 -7.23 -6.28
N TYR A 59 -8.94 -6.45 -6.27
CA TYR A 59 -8.76 -5.33 -5.36
C TYR A 59 -9.84 -4.26 -5.57
N VAL A 60 -10.06 -3.81 -6.82
CA VAL A 60 -11.07 -2.79 -7.15
C VAL A 60 -12.48 -3.27 -6.80
N ARG A 61 -12.83 -4.52 -7.10
CA ARG A 61 -14.13 -5.08 -6.70
C ARG A 61 -14.35 -5.04 -5.19
N SER A 62 -13.28 -5.21 -4.41
CA SER A 62 -13.36 -5.13 -2.95
C SER A 62 -13.44 -3.67 -2.48
N ALA A 63 -12.66 -2.77 -3.09
CA ALA A 63 -12.67 -1.34 -2.81
C ALA A 63 -14.05 -0.70 -3.04
N LEU A 64 -14.68 -1.02 -4.17
CA LEU A 64 -16.00 -0.47 -4.50
C LEU A 64 -17.07 -0.84 -3.46
N LYS A 65 -16.95 -2.00 -2.80
CA LYS A 65 -17.88 -2.43 -1.74
C LYS A 65 -17.69 -1.66 -0.43
N THR A 66 -16.56 -0.98 -0.26
CA THR A 66 -16.25 -0.22 0.97
C THR A 66 -16.64 1.26 0.88
N ILE A 67 -17.01 1.74 -0.31
CA ILE A 67 -17.40 3.14 -0.52
C ILE A 67 -18.62 3.47 0.37
N GLY A 68 -18.52 4.54 1.15
CA GLY A 68 -19.59 4.99 2.06
C GLY A 68 -19.71 4.21 3.37
N ILE A 69 -18.85 3.22 3.62
CA ILE A 69 -18.80 2.47 4.89
C ILE A 69 -17.59 2.88 5.73
N GLU A 70 -16.42 3.01 5.09
CA GLU A 70 -15.16 3.35 5.75
C GLU A 70 -14.49 4.53 5.04
N GLU A 71 -14.01 5.52 5.79
CA GLU A 71 -13.27 6.67 5.23
C GLU A 71 -11.80 6.34 4.94
N ARG A 72 -11.19 5.49 5.76
CA ARG A 72 -9.84 4.92 5.54
C ARG A 72 -9.95 3.42 5.41
N THR A 73 -9.55 2.88 4.26
CA THR A 73 -9.66 1.43 4.06
C THR A 73 -8.51 0.87 3.24
N SER A 74 -8.10 -0.35 3.59
CA SER A 74 -7.21 -1.15 2.74
C SER A 74 -7.98 -1.91 1.65
N ALA A 75 -9.30 -1.70 1.54
CA ALA A 75 -10.24 -2.20 0.54
C ALA A 75 -10.39 -3.73 0.43
N HIS A 76 -9.35 -4.49 0.74
CA HIS A 76 -9.30 -5.93 0.60
C HIS A 76 -8.94 -6.59 1.94
N CYS A 77 -9.65 -7.68 2.26
CA CYS A 77 -9.55 -8.38 3.55
C CYS A 77 -8.11 -8.80 3.85
N THR A 78 -7.39 -9.34 2.87
CA THR A 78 -6.01 -9.80 3.10
C THR A 78 -5.07 -8.66 3.50
N HIS A 79 -5.25 -7.47 2.92
CA HIS A 79 -4.42 -6.33 3.27
C HIS A 79 -4.73 -5.80 4.67
N ARG A 80 -6.00 -5.83 5.06
CA ARG A 80 -6.43 -5.50 6.42
C ARG A 80 -5.80 -6.46 7.45
N MET A 81 -5.83 -7.75 7.16
CA MET A 81 -5.22 -8.77 8.02
C MET A 81 -3.71 -8.58 8.11
N THR A 82 -3.02 -8.41 6.98
CA THR A 82 -1.57 -8.16 6.98
C THR A 82 -1.21 -6.91 7.79
N LYS A 83 -1.98 -5.82 7.65
CA LYS A 83 -1.75 -4.59 8.42
C LYS A 83 -1.84 -4.85 9.93
N HIS A 84 -2.91 -5.49 10.39
CA HIS A 84 -3.07 -5.80 11.82
C HIS A 84 -2.01 -6.78 12.34
N VAL A 85 -1.59 -7.76 11.54
CA VAL A 85 -0.50 -8.67 11.91
C VAL A 85 0.82 -7.91 12.07
N VAL A 86 1.13 -6.99 11.16
CA VAL A 86 2.33 -6.15 11.24
C VAL A 86 2.29 -5.24 12.47
N GLU A 87 1.14 -4.61 12.75
CA GLU A 87 0.95 -3.77 13.94
C GLU A 87 1.12 -4.57 15.23
N LEU A 88 0.50 -5.75 15.32
CA LEU A 88 0.60 -6.63 16.48
C LEU A 88 2.02 -7.15 16.69
N PHE A 89 2.72 -7.52 15.60
CA PHE A 89 4.10 -7.97 15.67
C PHE A 89 5.06 -6.84 16.07
N GLY A 90 4.80 -5.62 15.59
CA GLY A 90 5.50 -4.41 16.02
C GLY A 90 5.34 -4.14 17.52
N PHE A 91 4.14 -4.37 18.05
CA PHE A 91 3.87 -4.25 19.48
C PHE A 91 4.57 -5.32 20.31
N LEU A 92 4.56 -6.59 19.86
CA LEU A 92 5.15 -7.72 20.59
C LEU A 92 6.70 -7.73 20.55
N PHE A 93 7.32 -7.40 19.41
CA PHE A 93 8.76 -7.55 19.20
C PHE A 93 9.38 -6.35 18.46
N PRO A 94 9.38 -5.13 19.05
CA PRO A 94 9.71 -3.89 18.35
C PRO A 94 11.10 -3.87 17.70
N ASN A 95 12.11 -4.47 18.36
CA ASN A 95 13.47 -4.52 17.83
C ASN A 95 13.59 -5.45 16.62
N LEU A 96 12.86 -6.57 16.63
CA LEU A 96 12.87 -7.54 15.53
C LEU A 96 12.14 -6.99 14.32
N THR A 97 10.98 -6.36 14.52
CA THR A 97 10.20 -5.74 13.44
C THR A 97 11.00 -4.66 12.74
N ARG A 98 11.77 -3.85 13.49
CA ARG A 98 12.66 -2.83 12.93
C ARG A 98 13.73 -3.44 12.04
N THR A 99 14.41 -4.48 12.51
CA THR A 99 15.45 -5.19 11.72
C THR A 99 14.85 -5.80 10.45
N LEU A 100 13.71 -6.49 10.56
CA LEU A 100 13.01 -7.08 9.42
C LEU A 100 12.52 -6.03 8.42
N TYR A 101 12.02 -4.89 8.90
CA TYR A 101 11.64 -3.78 8.03
C TYR A 101 12.84 -3.26 7.25
N PHE A 102 13.99 -3.07 7.89
CA PHE A 102 15.20 -2.64 7.21
C PHE A 102 15.67 -3.66 6.17
N THR A 103 15.69 -4.96 6.49
CA THR A 103 16.09 -5.98 5.52
C THR A 103 15.13 -6.04 4.33
N LEU A 104 13.82 -5.96 4.57
CA LEU A 104 12.82 -5.90 3.49
C LEU A 104 13.01 -4.67 2.61
N PHE A 105 13.26 -3.50 3.21
CA PHE A 105 13.52 -2.27 2.44
C PHE A 105 14.81 -2.36 1.62
N GLU A 106 15.85 -3.04 2.12
CA GLU A 106 17.08 -3.29 1.39
C GLU A 106 16.86 -4.27 0.22
N GLU A 107 16.10 -5.34 0.41
CA GLU A 107 15.73 -6.25 -0.69
C GLU A 107 14.92 -5.52 -1.78
N MET A 108 13.98 -4.67 -1.39
CA MET A 108 13.23 -3.84 -2.34
C MET A 108 14.12 -2.82 -3.04
N ARG A 109 15.14 -2.28 -2.35
CA ARG A 109 16.14 -1.40 -2.96
C ARG A 109 16.88 -2.12 -4.08
N GLU A 110 17.41 -3.31 -3.79
CA GLU A 110 18.15 -4.11 -4.78
C GLU A 110 17.28 -4.48 -5.99
N ALA A 111 16.01 -4.82 -5.76
CA ALA A 111 15.07 -5.14 -6.84
C ALA A 111 14.76 -3.93 -7.75
N VAL A 112 14.59 -2.73 -7.19
CA VAL A 112 14.39 -1.49 -7.96
C VAL A 112 15.64 -1.12 -8.76
N ASP A 113 16.82 -1.22 -8.14
CA ASP A 113 18.10 -0.95 -8.80
C ASP A 113 18.35 -1.95 -9.95
N PHE A 114 17.95 -3.22 -9.81
CA PHE A 114 18.04 -4.21 -10.88
C PHE A 114 17.06 -3.93 -12.03
N GLY A 115 15.83 -3.46 -11.73
CA GLY A 115 14.82 -3.09 -12.72
C GLY A 115 15.09 -1.83 -13.52
N THR A 116 16.00 -0.97 -13.06
CA THR A 116 16.43 0.24 -13.77
C THR A 116 17.60 0.02 -14.73
N LYS A 117 18.23 -1.17 -14.73
CA LYS A 117 19.21 -1.51 -15.78
C LYS A 117 18.49 -1.54 -17.13
N PRO A 118 18.99 -0.83 -18.16
CA PRO A 118 18.38 -0.87 -19.47
C PRO A 118 18.36 -2.33 -19.94
N GLN A 119 17.17 -2.86 -20.20
CA GLN A 119 17.06 -4.07 -21.00
C GLN A 119 17.76 -3.75 -22.32
N THR A 120 18.94 -4.33 -22.55
CA THR A 120 19.58 -4.31 -23.86
C THR A 120 18.60 -4.94 -24.81
N ARG A 121 17.88 -4.08 -25.53
CA ARG A 121 17.00 -4.46 -26.62
C ARG A 121 17.94 -5.05 -27.66
N ASN A 122 17.99 -6.38 -27.74
CA ASN A 122 18.63 -7.05 -28.87
C ASN A 122 17.82 -6.65 -30.10
N ILE A 123 18.39 -5.74 -30.89
CA ILE A 123 17.97 -5.40 -32.25
C ILE A 123 18.76 -6.31 -33.18
#